data_AF-A0A937XR04-F1
#
_entry.id   AF-A0A937XR04-F1
#
_cell.length_a   1.000
_cell.length_b   1.000
_cell.length_c   1.000
_cell.angle_alpha   90.00
_cell.angle_beta   90.00
_cell.angle_gamma   90.00
#
_symmetry.space_group_name_H-M   'P 1'
#
loop_
_entity.id
_entity.type
_entity.pdbx_description
1 polymer ?
#
loop_
_entity_poly.entity_id
_entity_poly.type
_entity_poly.pdbx_seq_one_letter_code
_entity_poly.pdbx_strand_id
1 'polypeptide(L)'
;MTKDTRSAILAWHFVGNRLRDGRLVPPDGVTLEHDGPLALCQTGLHASRRLIDALQYAPGNTICRVRLSGQRLNARDKMVAARRTILWRIDAADMLAKFARLCALDVIHLWTPPPTLREWLETSNPRLRARVQAVAERRAMNAAAGEVDAWDASRAAKYAAWAAAARRVPI
;
A
#
# COMPACT_ATOMS: atom_id res chain seq x y z
N MET A 1 -4.69 -25.03 -7.44
CA MET A 1 -3.41 -24.46 -6.95
C MET A 1 -2.27 -25.25 -7.57
N THR A 2 -1.42 -24.61 -8.37
CA THR A 2 -0.25 -25.27 -8.98
C THR A 2 0.98 -25.03 -8.09
N LYS A 3 1.63 -26.11 -7.64
CA LYS A 3 2.95 -26.07 -7.00
C LYS A 3 3.99 -25.99 -8.12
N ASP A 4 4.51 -24.80 -8.39
CA ASP A 4 5.69 -24.63 -9.25
C ASP A 4 6.91 -24.50 -8.33
N THR A 5 7.81 -25.48 -8.39
CA THR A 5 8.88 -25.67 -7.41
C THR A 5 10.29 -25.47 -7.96
N ARG A 6 10.48 -25.06 -9.23
CA ARG A 6 11.85 -25.09 -9.81
C ARG A 6 12.32 -23.83 -10.52
N SER A 7 11.45 -22.87 -10.85
CA SER A 7 11.90 -21.61 -11.47
C SER A 7 11.75 -20.41 -10.52
N ALA A 8 12.84 -19.65 -10.38
CA ALA A 8 12.79 -18.36 -9.72
C ALA A 8 11.93 -17.41 -10.56
N ILE A 9 11.00 -16.70 -9.91
CA ILE A 9 10.14 -15.73 -10.58
C ILE A 9 10.42 -14.33 -10.05
N LEU A 10 10.47 -13.36 -10.95
CA LEU A 10 10.55 -11.97 -10.57
C LEU A 10 9.14 -11.43 -10.26
N ALA A 11 8.97 -10.86 -9.08
CA ALA A 11 7.71 -10.31 -8.59
C ALA A 11 7.90 -8.91 -7.99
N TRP A 12 6.81 -8.33 -7.49
CA TRP A 12 6.75 -7.03 -6.84
C TRP A 12 6.22 -7.18 -5.43
N HIS A 13 6.81 -6.45 -4.50
CA HIS A 13 6.35 -6.36 -3.14
C HIS A 13 6.44 -4.91 -2.67
N PHE A 14 5.65 -4.54 -1.68
CA PHE A 14 5.75 -3.26 -1.00
C PHE A 14 6.16 -3.51 0.44
N VAL A 15 7.02 -2.67 0.98
CA VAL A 15 7.45 -2.75 2.38
C VAL A 15 7.20 -1.42 3.08
N GLY A 16 6.92 -1.50 4.38
CA GLY A 16 7.07 -0.36 5.30
C GLY A 16 8.45 -0.40 5.94
N ASN A 17 8.59 0.18 7.13
CA ASN A 17 9.86 0.20 7.87
C ASN A 17 10.27 -1.17 8.42
N ARG A 18 9.28 -2.06 8.61
CA ARG A 18 9.45 -3.40 9.18
C ARG A 18 8.68 -4.42 8.36
N LEU A 19 9.15 -5.65 8.41
CA LEU A 19 8.38 -6.82 7.99
C LEU A 19 7.15 -6.98 8.91
N ARG A 20 6.17 -7.77 8.46
CA ARG A 20 4.91 -7.95 9.20
C ARG A 20 5.10 -8.64 10.56
N ASP A 21 6.18 -9.38 10.72
CA ASP A 21 6.59 -10.02 11.98
C ASP A 21 7.44 -9.09 12.87
N GLY A 22 7.57 -7.82 12.52
CA GLY A 22 8.31 -6.81 13.29
C GLY A 22 9.81 -6.75 13.01
N ARG A 23 10.39 -7.71 12.28
CA ARG A 23 11.81 -7.65 11.89
C ARG A 23 12.10 -6.47 10.98
N LEU A 24 13.35 -6.02 10.94
CA LEU A 24 13.78 -5.01 9.97
C LEU A 24 13.68 -5.58 8.55
N VAL A 25 13.39 -4.70 7.60
CA VAL A 25 13.48 -5.06 6.18
C VAL A 25 14.96 -5.26 5.85
N PRO A 26 15.37 -6.41 5.29
CA PRO A 26 16.77 -6.67 5.03
C PRO A 26 17.31 -5.78 3.89
N PRO A 27 18.63 -5.63 3.73
CA PRO A 27 19.25 -4.95 2.59
C PRO A 27 18.90 -5.60 1.23
N ASP A 28 19.15 -4.86 0.15
CA ASP A 28 19.06 -5.40 -1.21
C ASP A 28 20.12 -6.51 -1.40
N GLY A 29 19.78 -7.54 -2.18
CA GLY A 29 20.57 -8.75 -2.37
C GLY A 29 20.34 -9.84 -1.31
N VAL A 30 19.78 -9.51 -0.15
CA VAL A 30 19.56 -10.48 0.93
C VAL A 30 18.29 -11.29 0.72
N THR A 31 18.39 -12.59 0.91
CA THR A 31 17.26 -13.53 0.82
C THR A 31 16.60 -13.70 2.18
N LEU A 32 15.30 -13.43 2.24
CA LEU A 32 14.45 -13.82 3.36
C LEU A 32 14.00 -15.26 3.16
N GLU A 33 14.00 -16.01 4.25
CA GLU A 33 13.47 -17.37 4.31
C GLU A 33 12.29 -17.42 5.29
N HIS A 34 11.32 -18.26 4.95
CA HIS A 34 10.21 -18.61 5.80
C HIS A 34 10.21 -20.11 6.04
N ASP A 35 10.37 -20.48 7.30
CA ASP A 35 10.27 -21.84 7.76
C ASP A 35 8.81 -22.17 8.06
N GLY A 36 8.30 -23.18 7.37
CA GLY A 36 6.97 -23.72 7.63
C GLY A 36 6.06 -23.83 6.40
N PRO A 37 4.81 -24.26 6.62
CA PRO A 37 3.83 -24.43 5.57
C PRO A 37 3.46 -23.08 4.95
N LEU A 38 3.44 -23.02 3.62
CA LEU A 38 2.95 -21.85 2.90
C LEU A 38 1.42 -21.88 2.84
N ALA A 39 0.81 -20.75 3.19
CA ALA A 39 -0.61 -20.52 3.04
C ALA A 39 -0.86 -19.13 2.46
N LEU A 40 -1.60 -19.06 1.34
CA LEU A 40 -1.99 -17.79 0.75
C LEU A 40 -2.71 -16.92 1.79
N CYS A 41 -2.41 -15.62 1.78
CA CYS A 41 -2.91 -14.62 2.75
C CYS A 41 -2.43 -14.78 4.21
N GLN A 42 -1.84 -15.90 4.59
CA GLN A 42 -1.56 -16.21 6.01
C GLN A 42 -0.05 -16.32 6.29
N THR A 43 0.61 -17.35 5.76
CA THR A 43 2.00 -17.70 6.11
C THR A 43 2.88 -17.79 4.88
N GLY A 44 4.10 -17.26 5.00
CA GLY A 44 5.10 -17.19 3.92
C GLY A 44 5.35 -15.77 3.40
N LEU A 45 6.17 -15.67 2.36
CA LEU A 45 6.63 -14.40 1.81
C LEU A 45 5.80 -14.00 0.59
N HIS A 46 4.83 -13.11 0.78
CA HIS A 46 3.91 -12.69 -0.29
C HIS A 46 4.54 -11.69 -1.27
N ALA A 47 4.15 -11.78 -2.54
CA ALA A 47 4.44 -10.80 -3.58
C ALA A 47 3.44 -10.98 -4.73
N SER A 48 3.42 -10.07 -5.70
CA SER A 48 2.56 -10.18 -6.89
C SER A 48 3.35 -10.06 -8.18
N ARG A 49 2.86 -10.70 -9.25
CA ARG A 49 3.56 -10.69 -10.55
C ARG A 49 3.50 -9.29 -11.19
N ARG A 50 2.37 -8.62 -11.05
CA ARG A 50 2.13 -7.25 -11.53
C ARG A 50 2.26 -6.28 -10.36
N LEU A 51 2.82 -5.10 -10.62
CA LEU A 51 2.99 -4.05 -9.61
C LEU A 51 1.65 -3.59 -9.03
N ILE A 52 0.63 -3.41 -9.89
CA ILE A 52 -0.71 -2.97 -9.48
C ILE A 52 -1.40 -3.97 -8.54
N ASP A 53 -1.14 -5.26 -8.72
CA ASP A 53 -1.69 -6.29 -7.83
C ASP A 53 -0.97 -6.26 -6.48
N ALA A 54 0.35 -5.98 -6.45
CA ALA A 54 1.10 -5.81 -5.21
C ALA A 54 0.66 -4.58 -4.41
N LEU A 55 0.28 -3.50 -5.11
CA LEU A 55 -0.17 -2.25 -4.50
C LEU A 55 -1.42 -2.45 -3.61
N GLN A 56 -2.32 -3.37 -3.98
CA GLN A 56 -3.51 -3.70 -3.18
C GLN A 56 -3.17 -4.23 -1.78
N TYR A 57 -1.96 -4.76 -1.60
CA TYR A 57 -1.49 -5.36 -0.36
C TYR A 57 -0.35 -4.55 0.30
N ALA A 58 -0.15 -3.30 -0.13
CA ALA A 58 1.00 -2.52 0.26
C ALA A 58 0.97 -2.11 1.74
N PRO A 59 1.95 -2.54 2.56
CA PRO A 59 2.09 -2.08 3.95
C PRO A 59 2.79 -0.71 4.07
N GLY A 60 3.30 -0.18 2.96
CA GLY A 60 4.06 1.08 2.89
C GLY A 60 4.25 1.51 1.44
N ASN A 61 5.01 2.58 1.23
CA ASN A 61 5.26 3.23 -0.07
C ASN A 61 6.54 2.74 -0.79
N THR A 62 7.37 1.94 -0.13
CA THR A 62 8.61 1.45 -0.74
C THR A 62 8.30 0.26 -1.64
N ILE A 63 8.55 0.42 -2.94
CA ILE A 63 8.41 -0.64 -3.94
C ILE A 63 9.69 -1.47 -3.97
N CYS A 64 9.57 -2.78 -3.83
CA CYS A 64 10.66 -3.73 -3.97
C CYS A 64 10.45 -4.57 -5.23
N ARG A 65 11.47 -4.61 -6.09
CA ARG A 65 11.60 -5.69 -7.07
C ARG A 65 12.18 -6.89 -6.36
N VAL A 66 11.49 -8.03 -6.43
CA VAL A 66 11.90 -9.22 -5.69
C VAL A 66 12.04 -10.44 -6.58
N ARG A 67 12.87 -11.38 -6.16
CA ARG A 67 12.95 -12.73 -6.72
C ARG A 67 12.35 -13.71 -5.72
N LEU A 68 11.30 -14.43 -6.11
CA LEU A 68 10.76 -15.54 -5.33
C LEU A 68 11.43 -16.85 -5.76
N SER A 69 11.80 -17.68 -4.79
CA SER A 69 12.37 -19.00 -5.04
C SER A 69 11.90 -20.04 -4.00
N GLY A 70 12.26 -21.31 -4.23
CA GLY A 70 11.81 -22.42 -3.40
C GLY A 70 10.35 -22.78 -3.66
N GLN A 71 9.72 -23.40 -2.66
CA GLN A 71 8.29 -23.72 -2.74
C GLN A 71 7.48 -22.43 -2.90
N ARG A 72 6.50 -22.45 -3.80
CA ARG A 72 5.61 -21.32 -4.07
C ARG A 72 4.18 -21.79 -4.28
N LEU A 73 3.22 -21.00 -3.80
CA LEU A 73 1.81 -21.11 -4.15
C LEU A 73 1.40 -19.85 -4.91
N ASN A 74 0.63 -20.03 -5.99
CA ASN A 74 0.17 -18.93 -6.84
C ASN A 74 -1.36 -18.79 -6.76
N ALA A 75 -1.82 -17.55 -6.74
CA ALA A 75 -3.20 -17.12 -6.93
C ALA A 75 -3.27 -16.20 -8.16
N ARG A 76 -4.46 -15.65 -8.43
CA ARG A 76 -4.69 -14.75 -9.58
C ARG A 76 -3.85 -13.48 -9.50
N ASP A 77 -3.79 -12.86 -8.33
CA ASP A 77 -3.26 -11.52 -8.07
C ASP A 77 -2.05 -11.52 -7.13
N LYS A 78 -1.73 -12.67 -6.53
CA LYS A 78 -0.64 -12.79 -5.56
C LYS A 78 -0.03 -14.17 -5.55
N MET A 79 1.16 -14.24 -4.99
CA MET A 79 1.92 -15.45 -4.76
C MET A 79 2.46 -15.42 -3.33
N VAL A 80 2.79 -16.59 -2.81
CA VAL A 80 3.51 -16.74 -1.55
C VAL A 80 4.61 -17.77 -1.73
N ALA A 81 5.82 -17.46 -1.25
CA ALA A 81 6.99 -18.31 -1.42
C ALA A 81 7.73 -18.55 -0.09
N ALA A 82 8.52 -19.63 -0.07
CA ALA A 82 9.42 -19.96 1.03
C ALA A 82 10.63 -19.02 1.08
N ARG A 83 11.09 -18.52 -0.08
CA ARG A 83 12.21 -17.57 -0.15
C ARG A 83 11.89 -16.36 -1.02
N ARG A 84 12.36 -15.20 -0.57
CA ARG A 84 12.24 -13.93 -1.30
C ARG A 84 13.49 -13.08 -1.13
N THR A 85 14.17 -12.80 -2.24
CA THR A 85 15.30 -11.86 -2.28
C THR A 85 14.81 -10.50 -2.74
N ILE A 86 15.16 -9.43 -2.01
CA ILE A 86 14.95 -8.06 -2.51
C ILE A 86 16.09 -7.75 -3.47
N LEU A 87 15.78 -7.41 -4.73
CA LEU A 87 16.81 -7.12 -5.73
C LEU A 87 17.22 -5.66 -5.72
N TRP A 88 16.21 -4.78 -5.63
CA TRP A 88 16.35 -3.35 -5.50
C TRP A 88 15.04 -2.76 -5.01
N ARG A 89 15.09 -1.54 -4.48
CA ARG A 89 13.91 -0.80 -4.01
C ARG A 89 13.91 0.67 -4.44
N ILE A 90 12.72 1.25 -4.47
CA ILE A 90 12.50 2.68 -4.72
C ILE A 90 11.48 3.18 -3.70
N ASP A 91 11.76 4.32 -3.06
CA ASP A 91 10.74 5.07 -2.34
C ASP A 91 9.79 5.71 -3.35
N ALA A 92 8.54 5.23 -3.39
CA ALA A 92 7.54 5.68 -4.33
C ALA A 92 6.55 6.67 -3.71
N ALA A 93 6.86 7.32 -2.59
CA ALA A 93 5.97 8.26 -1.90
C ALA A 93 5.28 9.24 -2.85
N ASP A 94 6.07 10.00 -3.61
CA ASP A 94 5.56 11.06 -4.50
C ASP A 94 4.81 10.49 -5.70
N MET A 95 5.29 9.37 -6.24
CA MET A 95 4.65 8.68 -7.36
C MET A 95 3.26 8.16 -6.96
N LEU A 96 3.17 7.50 -5.79
CA LEU A 96 1.91 6.98 -5.26
C LEU A 96 0.97 8.11 -4.87
N ALA A 97 1.48 9.20 -4.29
CA ALA A 97 0.67 10.39 -4.00
C ALA A 97 0.09 11.00 -5.28
N LYS A 98 0.89 11.11 -6.35
CA LYS A 98 0.41 11.55 -7.67
C LYS A 98 -0.64 10.60 -8.24
N PHE A 99 -0.38 9.30 -8.21
CA PHE A 99 -1.33 8.29 -8.70
C PHE A 99 -2.66 8.36 -7.93
N ALA A 100 -2.62 8.48 -6.61
CA ALA A 100 -3.81 8.62 -5.78
C ALA A 100 -4.62 9.89 -6.14
N ARG A 101 -3.96 11.01 -6.42
CA ARG A 101 -4.63 12.23 -6.90
C ARG A 101 -5.31 12.01 -8.25
N LEU A 102 -4.64 11.35 -9.20
CA LEU A 102 -5.23 11.04 -10.50
C LEU A 102 -6.46 10.15 -10.36
N CYS A 103 -6.39 9.08 -9.55
CA CYS A 103 -7.56 8.24 -9.28
C CYS A 103 -8.72 9.02 -8.63
N ALA A 104 -8.43 9.99 -7.76
CA ALA A 104 -9.45 10.85 -7.17
C ALA A 104 -10.07 11.82 -8.19
N LEU A 105 -9.26 12.33 -9.14
CA LEU A 105 -9.72 13.17 -10.23
C LEU A 105 -10.59 12.39 -11.23
N ASP A 106 -10.26 11.14 -11.54
CA ASP A 106 -11.02 10.30 -12.46
C ASP A 106 -12.49 10.14 -12.04
N VAL A 107 -12.75 10.12 -10.72
CA VAL A 107 -14.09 9.98 -10.13
C VAL A 107 -14.63 11.28 -9.52
N ILE A 108 -13.96 12.42 -9.76
CA ILE A 108 -14.33 13.70 -9.13
C ILE A 108 -15.73 14.17 -9.54
N HIS A 109 -16.23 13.70 -10.68
CA HIS A 109 -17.56 14.01 -11.19
C HIS A 109 -18.69 13.35 -10.39
N LEU A 110 -18.39 12.35 -9.55
CA LEU A 110 -19.38 11.67 -8.70
C LEU A 110 -19.78 12.48 -7.46
N TRP A 111 -19.11 13.60 -7.16
CA TRP A 111 -19.37 14.39 -5.96
C TRP A 111 -18.91 15.85 -6.12
N THR A 112 -19.29 16.71 -5.17
CA THR A 112 -18.85 18.12 -5.14
C THR A 112 -17.74 18.31 -4.09
N PRO A 113 -16.45 18.27 -4.49
CA PRO A 113 -15.34 18.48 -3.56
C PRO A 113 -15.25 19.95 -3.12
N PRO A 114 -14.77 20.24 -1.89
CA PRO A 114 -14.41 21.59 -1.49
C PRO A 114 -13.39 22.20 -2.47
N PRO A 115 -13.48 23.51 -2.80
CA PRO A 115 -12.58 24.14 -3.78
C PRO A 115 -11.09 23.93 -3.47
N THR A 116 -10.71 24.06 -2.20
CA THR A 116 -9.31 23.83 -1.75
C THR A 116 -8.85 22.39 -1.96
N LEU A 117 -9.75 21.40 -1.84
CA LEU A 117 -9.41 20.01 -2.11
C LEU A 117 -9.25 19.77 -3.61
N ARG A 118 -10.16 20.30 -4.44
CA ARG A 118 -10.06 20.23 -5.89
C ARG A 118 -8.74 20.82 -6.39
N GLU A 119 -8.42 22.04 -5.96
CA GLU A 119 -7.17 22.72 -6.33
C GLU A 119 -5.94 21.89 -5.96
N TRP A 120 -5.93 21.28 -4.76
CA TRP A 120 -4.84 20.39 -4.35
C TRP A 120 -4.74 19.12 -5.21
N LEU A 121 -5.86 18.48 -5.53
CA LEU A 121 -5.88 17.28 -6.37
C LEU A 121 -5.29 17.58 -7.76
N GLU A 122 -5.66 18.73 -8.33
CA GLU A 122 -5.23 19.18 -9.68
C GLU A 122 -3.76 19.64 -9.70
N THR A 123 -3.31 20.37 -8.67
CA THR A 123 -2.01 21.08 -8.71
C THR A 123 -0.91 20.44 -7.87
N SER A 124 -1.25 19.62 -6.88
CA SER A 124 -0.32 19.17 -5.84
C SER A 124 0.40 20.30 -5.07
N ASN A 125 -0.19 21.51 -5.03
CA ASN A 125 0.45 22.69 -4.45
C ASN A 125 0.73 22.52 -2.94
N PRO A 126 2.00 22.33 -2.50
CA PRO A 126 2.37 21.98 -1.13
C PRO A 126 1.79 22.93 -0.07
N ARG A 127 1.54 24.20 -0.43
CA ARG A 127 0.96 25.22 0.46
C ARG A 127 -0.47 24.88 0.91
N LEU A 128 -1.19 24.06 0.15
CA LEU A 128 -2.56 23.67 0.49
C LEU A 128 -2.63 22.44 1.41
N ARG A 129 -1.51 21.72 1.62
CA ARG A 129 -1.49 20.43 2.33
C ARG A 129 -2.17 20.50 3.70
N ALA A 130 -1.79 21.48 4.53
CA ALA A 130 -2.38 21.66 5.86
C ALA A 130 -3.88 22.00 5.81
N ARG A 131 -4.29 22.84 4.84
CA ARG A 131 -5.69 23.22 4.66
C ARG A 131 -6.54 22.02 4.21
N VAL A 132 -6.02 21.21 3.29
CA VAL A 132 -6.67 19.98 2.83
C VAL A 132 -6.79 18.96 3.95
N GLN A 133 -5.74 18.80 4.77
CA GLN A 133 -5.78 17.95 5.94
C GLN A 133 -6.87 18.39 6.92
N ALA A 134 -6.95 19.69 7.23
CA ALA A 134 -7.99 20.22 8.11
C ALA A 134 -9.41 20.00 7.55
N VAL A 135 -9.60 20.11 6.23
CA VAL A 135 -10.87 19.79 5.56
C VAL A 135 -11.22 18.31 5.72
N ALA A 136 -10.24 17.41 5.53
CA ALA A 136 -10.44 15.97 5.67
C ALA A 136 -10.72 15.57 7.12
N GLU A 137 -10.01 16.13 8.09
CA GLU A 137 -10.22 15.89 9.52
C GLU A 137 -11.61 16.36 9.96
N ARG A 138 -12.03 17.56 9.57
CA ARG A 138 -13.39 18.05 9.84
C ARG A 138 -14.45 17.14 9.22
N ARG A 139 -14.28 16.72 7.97
CA ARG A 139 -15.19 15.77 7.30
C ARG A 139 -15.28 14.44 8.07
N ALA A 140 -14.14 13.91 8.54
CA ALA A 140 -14.12 12.69 9.35
C ALA A 140 -14.79 12.87 10.73
N MET A 141 -14.64 14.03 11.37
CA MET A 141 -15.32 14.36 12.63
C MET A 141 -16.84 14.44 12.45
N ASN A 142 -17.31 15.17 11.43
CA ASN A 142 -18.73 15.24 11.09
C ASN A 142 -19.29 13.84 10.77
N ALA A 143 -18.49 12.99 10.11
CA ALA A 143 -18.87 11.62 9.84
C ALA A 143 -19.03 10.77 11.11
N ALA A 144 -18.10 10.92 12.06
CA ALA A 144 -18.18 10.26 13.35
C ALA A 144 -19.35 10.77 14.21
N ALA A 145 -19.76 12.03 14.01
CA ALA A 145 -20.95 12.62 14.64
C ALA A 145 -22.28 12.19 13.98
N GLY A 146 -22.23 11.36 12.92
CA GLY A 146 -23.42 10.91 12.19
C GLY A 146 -24.04 11.98 11.29
N GLU A 147 -23.31 13.06 11.01
CA GLU A 147 -23.75 14.16 10.15
C GLU A 147 -23.50 13.88 8.66
N VAL A 148 -22.89 12.74 8.32
CA VAL A 148 -22.71 12.27 6.94
C VAL A 148 -23.24 10.84 6.83
N ASP A 149 -23.49 10.39 5.60
CA ASP A 149 -24.01 9.03 5.39
C ASP A 149 -23.03 7.92 5.83
N ALA A 150 -23.57 6.73 6.03
CA ALA A 150 -22.81 5.57 6.54
C ALA A 150 -21.69 5.12 5.59
N TRP A 151 -21.78 5.44 4.29
CA TRP A 151 -20.79 5.09 3.29
C TRP A 151 -19.54 5.96 3.43
N ASP A 152 -19.73 7.26 3.60
CA ASP A 152 -18.67 8.24 3.84
C ASP A 152 -17.98 8.03 5.20
N ALA A 153 -18.74 7.68 6.24
CA ALA A 153 -18.19 7.36 7.56
C ALA A 153 -17.26 6.12 7.55
N SER A 154 -17.64 5.06 6.84
CA SER A 154 -16.85 3.83 6.74
C SER A 154 -15.49 4.04 6.05
N ARG A 155 -15.44 4.88 5.00
CA ARG A 155 -14.19 5.20 4.30
C ARG A 155 -13.32 6.17 5.09
N ALA A 156 -13.90 7.18 5.73
CA ALA A 156 -13.16 8.12 6.58
C ALA A 156 -12.39 7.39 7.70
N ALA A 157 -13.00 6.38 8.34
CA ALA A 157 -12.34 5.56 9.34
C ALA A 157 -11.11 4.81 8.81
N LYS A 158 -11.17 4.29 7.57
CA LYS A 158 -10.02 3.61 6.93
C LYS A 158 -8.88 4.57 6.63
N TYR A 159 -9.17 5.78 6.14
CA TYR A 159 -8.15 6.81 5.90
C TYR A 159 -7.50 7.30 7.20
N ALA A 160 -8.29 7.52 8.26
CA ALA A 160 -7.78 7.94 9.56
C ALA A 160 -6.84 6.90 10.19
N ALA A 161 -7.18 5.61 10.10
CA ALA A 161 -6.33 4.52 10.56
C ALA A 161 -4.99 4.47 9.82
N TRP A 162 -5.02 4.68 8.50
CA TRP A 162 -3.81 4.72 7.67
C TRP A 162 -2.94 5.96 7.96
N ALA A 163 -3.54 7.14 8.11
CA ALA A 163 -2.83 8.38 8.45
C ALA A 163 -2.23 8.36 9.87
N ALA A 164 -2.88 7.68 10.83
CA ALA A 164 -2.34 7.48 12.17
C ALA A 164 -1.14 6.51 12.15
N ALA A 165 -1.17 5.48 11.29
CA ALA A 165 -0.04 4.57 11.08
C ALA A 165 1.16 5.27 10.42
N ALA A 166 0.91 6.16 9.45
CA ALA A 166 1.95 6.96 8.79
C ALA A 166 2.64 7.97 9.72
N ARG A 167 1.91 8.52 10.72
CA ARG A 167 2.47 9.45 11.74
C ARG A 167 3.44 8.80 12.72
N ARG A 168 3.50 7.47 12.81
CA ARG A 168 4.42 6.73 13.70
C ARG A 168 5.77 6.42 13.08
N VAL A 169 6.03 6.91 11.86
CA VAL A 169 7.32 6.78 11.19
C VAL A 169 8.09 8.09 11.42
N PRO A 170 9.15 8.11 12.25
CA PRO A 170 10.09 9.22 12.23
C PRO A 170 10.77 9.24 10.85
N ILE A 171 10.87 10.44 10.28
CA ILE A 171 11.65 10.74 9.07
C ILE A 171 13.13 10.48 9.37
#